data_AF-A0A6P6XE58-F1
#
_entry.id   AF-A0A6P6XE58-F1
#
_cell.length_a   1.000
_cell.length_b   1.000
_cell.length_c   1.000
_cell.angle_alpha   90.00
_cell.angle_beta   90.00
_cell.angle_gamma   90.00
#
_symmetry.space_group_name_H-M   'P 1'
#
loop_
_entity.id
_entity.type
_entity.pdbx_description
1 polymer ?
#
loop_
_entity_poly.entity_id
_entity_poly.type
_entity_poly.pdbx_seq_one_letter_code
_entity_poly.pdbx_strand_id
1 'polypeptide(L)'
;MGSSLLISEQDGKLITFASVPDGLEPDDDRNDPAKLAASIYKVMPGYLEDFVMKTNDSKNGYDKFTGFIVDTPLTSMLKVPKKLGIKCATYWCSSPGCLALGLNLEKLIQAKVIDANDGTPLISEKIPLLPDMPPMSPTEFTWYFQRNLDAQKSMFQFVQMFISHMVSESDLILCNWFSELDPSASSFNSNILSVGPILADGQTAGSFVSEDSSCLSWLDKQSPGSVVYVAFGSTSRFSQEQINEIALGLELMDRPFLWVAWSGLTVNGASLTFPDGFTGRVAHRGKIVEWAPQERVLAHPSVACFISHCGWGSIMESVSMGVPFLCWPYFGDQLYSQTCICEAWKIGIWLRAGENGIISRNEIKEKVDMLLLETSIRSNILKLKELARKSISKGGSSFKNLEYLVSQMKY
;
A
#
# COMPACT_ATOMS: atom_id res chain seq x y z
N MET A 1 6.65 -24.90 -19.78
CA MET A 1 8.11 -24.66 -19.83
C MET A 1 8.58 -24.35 -18.41
N GLY A 2 9.74 -24.88 -18.03
CA GLY A 2 10.12 -25.12 -16.63
C GLY A 2 10.19 -23.88 -15.74
N SER A 3 9.76 -24.04 -14.49
CA SER A 3 10.06 -23.09 -13.42
C SER A 3 11.57 -23.05 -13.22
N SER A 4 12.18 -21.88 -13.39
CA SER A 4 13.57 -21.66 -12.97
C SER A 4 13.57 -21.28 -11.50
N LEU A 5 14.21 -22.08 -10.66
CA LEU A 5 14.57 -21.70 -9.30
C LEU A 5 15.81 -20.80 -9.38
N LEU A 6 15.67 -19.55 -8.99
CA LEU A 6 16.79 -18.65 -8.76
C LEU A 6 17.09 -18.69 -7.27
N ILE A 7 18.17 -19.38 -6.90
CA ILE A 7 18.69 -19.40 -5.53
C ILE A 7 19.61 -18.19 -5.38
N SER A 8 19.28 -17.27 -4.48
CA SER A 8 20.19 -16.19 -4.09
C SER A 8 20.49 -16.31 -2.60
N GLU A 9 21.74 -16.58 -2.24
CA GLU A 9 22.18 -16.43 -0.86
C GLU A 9 22.32 -14.95 -0.54
N GLN A 10 21.46 -14.43 0.35
CA GLN A 10 21.72 -13.20 1.08
C GLN A 10 21.95 -13.56 2.55
N ASP A 11 23.13 -13.19 3.06
CA ASP A 11 23.47 -13.20 4.49
C ASP A 11 23.23 -14.55 5.23
N GLY A 12 23.51 -15.68 4.57
CA GLY A 12 23.39 -17.00 5.19
C GLY A 12 21.95 -17.47 5.42
N LYS A 13 20.95 -16.82 4.82
CA LYS A 13 19.54 -17.25 4.79
C LYS A 13 19.21 -17.86 3.42
N LEU A 14 18.62 -19.06 3.42
CA LEU A 14 18.16 -19.75 2.21
C LEU A 14 16.83 -19.15 1.72
N ILE A 15 16.87 -18.03 0.99
CA ILE A 15 15.72 -17.55 0.22
C ILE A 15 15.87 -18.04 -1.22
N THR A 16 14.87 -18.75 -1.71
CA THR A 16 14.83 -19.20 -3.11
C THR A 16 13.63 -18.61 -3.81
N PHE A 17 13.87 -18.00 -4.97
CA PHE A 17 12.82 -17.47 -5.83
C PHE A 17 12.40 -18.53 -6.84
N ALA A 18 11.09 -18.67 -7.03
CA ALA A 18 10.50 -19.51 -8.06
C ALA A 18 9.56 -18.66 -8.93
N SER A 19 9.71 -18.75 -10.24
CA SER A 19 8.81 -18.09 -11.19
C SER A 19 7.59 -18.98 -11.45
N VAL A 20 6.39 -18.39 -11.37
CA VAL A 20 5.13 -19.03 -11.77
C VAL A 20 4.62 -18.34 -13.05
N PRO A 21 4.25 -19.09 -14.11
CA PRO A 21 3.70 -18.49 -15.32
C PRO A 21 2.40 -17.72 -15.05
N ASP A 22 2.25 -16.55 -15.70
CA ASP A 22 1.03 -15.73 -15.66
C ASP A 22 -0.12 -16.32 -16.50
N GLY A 23 0.18 -17.30 -17.36
CA GLY A 23 -0.77 -18.02 -18.21
C GLY A 23 -1.09 -17.31 -19.53
N LEU A 24 -0.44 -16.17 -19.80
CA LEU A 24 -0.57 -15.42 -21.03
C LEU A 24 0.52 -15.83 -22.03
N GLU A 25 0.20 -15.76 -23.32
CA GLU A 25 1.19 -16.00 -24.37
C GLU A 25 2.24 -14.87 -24.38
N PRO A 26 3.44 -15.08 -24.95
CA PRO A 26 4.48 -14.04 -24.99
C PRO A 26 4.00 -12.71 -25.58
N ASP A 27 3.16 -12.77 -26.62
CA ASP A 27 2.63 -11.60 -27.35
C ASP A 27 1.36 -11.00 -26.74
N ASP A 28 0.81 -11.58 -25.68
CA ASP A 28 -0.38 -11.04 -25.01
C ASP A 28 -0.06 -9.74 -24.25
N ASP A 29 -0.98 -8.78 -24.34
CA ASP A 29 -0.89 -7.53 -23.58
C ASP A 29 -1.10 -7.78 -22.07
N ARG A 30 -0.09 -7.43 -21.29
CA ARG A 30 -0.05 -7.52 -19.82
C ARG A 30 -0.52 -6.23 -19.14
N ASN A 31 -0.84 -5.19 -19.91
CA ASN A 31 -1.39 -3.94 -19.41
C ASN A 31 -2.91 -3.97 -19.21
N ASP A 32 -3.58 -5.06 -19.58
CA ASP A 32 -4.98 -5.34 -19.19
C ASP A 32 -5.01 -6.09 -17.85
N PRO A 33 -5.27 -5.41 -16.72
CA PRO A 33 -5.18 -6.04 -15.40
C PRO A 33 -6.26 -7.10 -15.19
N ALA A 34 -7.42 -6.95 -15.84
CA ALA A 34 -8.52 -7.90 -15.71
C ALA A 34 -8.20 -9.21 -16.44
N LYS A 35 -7.69 -9.11 -17.68
CA LYS A 35 -7.22 -10.28 -18.44
C LYS A 35 -6.07 -10.99 -17.73
N LEU A 36 -5.07 -10.22 -17.26
CA LEU A 36 -3.92 -10.77 -16.53
C LEU A 36 -4.36 -11.49 -15.25
N ALA A 37 -5.20 -10.85 -14.43
CA ALA A 37 -5.74 -11.47 -13.23
C ALA A 37 -6.49 -12.78 -13.54
N ALA A 38 -7.42 -12.75 -14.51
CA ALA A 38 -8.19 -13.93 -14.91
C ALA A 38 -7.30 -15.10 -15.36
N SER A 39 -6.23 -14.80 -16.11
CA SER A 39 -5.25 -15.79 -16.53
C SER A 39 -4.49 -16.39 -15.34
N ILE A 40 -4.00 -15.54 -14.42
CA ILE A 40 -3.30 -15.99 -13.20
C ILE A 40 -4.19 -16.92 -12.38
N TYR A 41 -5.45 -16.56 -12.11
CA TYR A 41 -6.37 -17.41 -11.35
C TYR A 41 -6.66 -18.75 -12.02
N LYS A 42 -6.62 -18.79 -13.36
CA LYS A 42 -6.85 -20.01 -14.13
C LYS A 42 -5.67 -20.98 -14.01
N VAL A 43 -4.44 -20.48 -14.07
CA VAL A 43 -3.26 -21.36 -14.21
C VAL A 43 -2.51 -21.59 -12.90
N MET A 44 -2.43 -20.58 -12.03
CA MET A 44 -1.60 -20.61 -10.81
C MET A 44 -1.92 -21.77 -9.86
N PRO A 45 -3.19 -22.19 -9.65
CA PRO A 45 -3.47 -23.29 -8.73
C PRO A 45 -2.77 -24.60 -9.11
N GLY A 46 -2.77 -24.96 -10.40
CA GLY A 46 -2.13 -26.19 -10.87
C GLY A 46 -0.61 -26.13 -10.75
N TYR A 47 -0.01 -24.99 -11.08
CA TYR A 47 1.44 -24.78 -10.90
C TYR A 47 1.84 -24.84 -9.43
N LEU A 48 1.06 -24.24 -8.54
CA LEU A 48 1.31 -24.25 -7.11
C LEU A 48 1.22 -25.66 -6.53
N GLU A 49 0.21 -26.45 -6.93
CA GLU A 49 0.05 -27.84 -6.50
C GLU A 49 1.25 -28.69 -6.92
N ASP A 50 1.62 -28.62 -8.21
CA ASP A 50 2.80 -29.27 -8.75
C ASP A 50 4.08 -28.89 -8.01
N PHE A 51 4.25 -27.59 -7.71
CA PHE A 51 5.44 -27.07 -7.04
C PHE A 51 5.55 -27.57 -5.60
N VAL A 52 4.45 -27.52 -4.84
CA VAL A 52 4.41 -28.00 -3.46
C VAL A 52 4.65 -29.52 -3.40
N MET A 53 4.00 -30.30 -4.27
CA MET A 53 4.17 -31.76 -4.31
C MET A 53 5.61 -32.16 -4.67
N LYS A 54 6.17 -31.63 -5.76
CA LYS A 54 7.54 -31.95 -6.20
C LYS A 54 8.59 -31.62 -5.14
N THR A 55 8.41 -30.51 -4.43
CA THR A 55 9.34 -30.10 -3.36
C THR A 55 9.24 -31.04 -2.16
N ASN A 56 8.03 -31.37 -1.73
CA ASN A 56 7.77 -32.27 -0.60
C ASN A 56 8.22 -33.72 -0.85
N ASP A 57 8.26 -34.16 -2.10
CA ASP A 57 8.74 -35.49 -2.51
C ASP A 57 10.27 -35.56 -2.72
N SER A 58 10.96 -34.42 -2.73
CA SER A 58 12.40 -34.38 -3.02
C SER A 58 13.21 -34.97 -1.86
N LYS A 59 14.08 -35.96 -2.16
CA LYS A 59 14.98 -36.61 -1.17
C LYS A 59 16.17 -35.73 -0.74
N ASN A 60 16.25 -34.49 -1.23
CA ASN A 60 17.43 -33.64 -1.15
C ASN A 60 17.53 -32.77 0.12
N GLY A 61 16.67 -33.01 1.13
CA GLY A 61 16.86 -32.45 2.47
C GLY A 61 16.49 -30.96 2.63
N TYR A 62 15.75 -30.36 1.70
CA TYR A 62 15.01 -29.14 2.00
C TYR A 62 13.71 -29.52 2.71
N ASP A 63 13.50 -28.98 3.90
CA ASP A 63 12.34 -29.26 4.75
C ASP A 63 11.03 -29.09 3.98
N LYS A 64 10.08 -30.02 4.16
CA LYS A 64 8.74 -29.96 3.56
C LYS A 64 8.11 -28.58 3.80
N PHE A 65 7.27 -28.11 2.88
CA PHE A 65 6.49 -26.90 3.10
C PHE A 65 5.59 -27.06 4.34
N THR A 66 5.86 -26.30 5.39
CA THR A 66 5.10 -26.28 6.65
C THR A 66 4.14 -25.10 6.72
N GLY A 67 4.46 -23.99 6.03
CA GLY A 67 3.66 -22.79 6.01
C GLY A 67 3.50 -22.21 4.60
N PHE A 68 2.37 -21.56 4.36
CA PHE A 68 2.08 -20.82 3.14
C PHE A 68 1.49 -19.45 3.47
N ILE A 69 2.16 -18.40 3.01
CA ILE A 69 1.72 -17.01 3.19
C ILE A 69 1.39 -16.45 1.80
N VAL A 70 0.22 -15.82 1.67
CA VAL A 70 -0.23 -15.26 0.39
C VAL A 70 -0.79 -13.84 0.56
N ASP A 71 -0.55 -12.97 -0.41
CA ASP A 71 -1.18 -11.65 -0.45
C ASP A 71 -2.71 -11.78 -0.64
N THR A 72 -3.46 -10.84 -0.07
CA THR A 72 -4.94 -10.82 -0.05
C THR A 72 -5.57 -11.10 -1.42
N PRO A 73 -5.19 -10.48 -2.54
CA PRO A 73 -5.80 -10.77 -3.83
C PRO A 73 -5.73 -12.27 -4.19
N LEU A 74 -4.67 -12.98 -3.80
CA LEU A 74 -4.42 -14.37 -4.18
C LEU A 74 -4.95 -15.39 -3.16
N THR A 75 -5.83 -15.02 -2.24
CA THR A 75 -6.35 -15.92 -1.18
C THR A 75 -7.03 -17.18 -1.72
N SER A 76 -7.55 -17.18 -2.95
CA SER A 76 -8.08 -18.42 -3.57
C SER A 76 -7.03 -19.53 -3.72
N MET A 77 -5.74 -19.16 -3.74
CA MET A 77 -4.61 -20.10 -3.80
C MET A 77 -4.45 -20.91 -2.52
N LEU A 78 -4.97 -20.43 -1.38
CA LEU A 78 -4.87 -21.12 -0.07
C LEU A 78 -5.47 -22.53 -0.10
N LYS A 79 -6.46 -22.78 -0.96
CA LYS A 79 -7.09 -24.10 -1.11
C LYS A 79 -6.09 -25.22 -1.40
N VAL A 80 -5.00 -24.93 -2.12
CA VAL A 80 -3.98 -25.92 -2.48
C VAL A 80 -3.20 -26.38 -1.25
N PRO A 81 -2.45 -25.50 -0.53
CA PRO A 81 -1.74 -25.88 0.69
C PRO A 81 -2.68 -26.36 1.80
N LYS A 82 -3.90 -25.81 1.92
CA LYS A 82 -4.86 -26.24 2.94
C LYS A 82 -5.26 -27.71 2.81
N LYS A 83 -5.49 -28.20 1.58
CA LYS A 83 -5.77 -29.62 1.32
C LYS A 83 -4.62 -30.56 1.69
N LEU A 84 -3.40 -30.03 1.69
CA LEU A 84 -2.18 -30.76 2.06
C LEU A 84 -1.87 -30.65 3.56
N GLY A 85 -2.74 -30.00 4.35
CA GLY A 85 -2.56 -29.82 5.79
C GLY A 85 -1.52 -28.77 6.17
N ILE A 86 -1.12 -27.91 5.23
CA ILE A 86 -0.11 -26.86 5.44
C ILE A 86 -0.76 -25.64 6.10
N LYS A 87 -0.08 -25.04 7.09
CA LYS A 87 -0.55 -23.84 7.76
C LYS A 87 -0.66 -22.68 6.78
N CYS A 88 -1.80 -22.01 6.75
CA CYS A 88 -2.10 -20.96 5.78
C CYS A 88 -2.23 -19.60 6.48
N ALA A 89 -1.57 -18.57 5.97
CA ALA A 89 -1.81 -17.19 6.37
C ALA A 89 -2.03 -16.28 5.17
N THR A 90 -2.85 -15.25 5.38
CA THR A 90 -3.02 -14.15 4.44
C THR A 90 -2.25 -12.94 4.91
N TYR A 91 -1.54 -12.30 4.01
CA TYR A 91 -0.97 -10.98 4.22
C TYR A 91 -1.93 -9.90 3.73
N TRP A 92 -2.49 -9.15 4.68
CA TRP A 92 -3.34 -8.00 4.45
C TRP A 92 -2.50 -6.73 4.33
N CYS A 93 -2.49 -6.18 3.12
CA CYS A 93 -1.63 -5.07 2.72
C CYS A 93 -2.31 -3.68 2.79
N SER A 94 -3.49 -3.57 3.42
CA SER A 94 -4.28 -2.33 3.48
C SER A 94 -4.60 -1.90 4.92
N SER A 95 -5.39 -0.84 5.10
CA SER A 95 -5.75 -0.28 6.40
C SER A 95 -6.64 -1.22 7.24
N PRO A 96 -6.66 -1.04 8.58
CA PRO A 96 -7.52 -1.86 9.44
C PRO A 96 -9.01 -1.64 9.21
N GLY A 97 -9.44 -0.42 8.88
CA GLY A 97 -10.84 -0.14 8.56
C GLY A 97 -11.29 -0.81 7.26
N CYS A 98 -10.41 -0.92 6.26
CA CYS A 98 -10.71 -1.68 5.05
C CYS A 98 -10.81 -3.19 5.32
N LEU A 99 -10.03 -3.73 6.26
CA LEU A 99 -10.19 -5.12 6.71
C LEU A 99 -11.55 -5.30 7.40
N ALA A 100 -11.90 -4.39 8.32
CA ALA A 100 -13.19 -4.42 9.00
C ALA A 100 -14.37 -4.28 8.02
N LEU A 101 -14.24 -3.46 6.97
CA LEU A 101 -15.22 -3.36 5.89
C LEU A 101 -15.42 -4.73 5.22
N GLY A 102 -14.32 -5.37 4.79
CA GLY A 102 -14.35 -6.69 4.16
C GLY A 102 -14.98 -7.75 5.05
N LEU A 103 -14.54 -7.85 6.31
CA LEU A 103 -15.05 -8.85 7.26
C LEU A 103 -16.53 -8.66 7.64
N ASN A 104 -17.12 -7.49 7.38
CA ASN A 104 -18.54 -7.22 7.63
C ASN A 104 -19.41 -7.23 6.37
N LEU A 105 -18.89 -7.59 5.19
CA LEU A 105 -19.63 -7.55 3.92
C LEU A 105 -21.02 -8.21 4.01
N GLU A 106 -21.11 -9.43 4.53
CA GLU A 106 -22.39 -10.15 4.64
C GLU A 106 -23.39 -9.41 5.53
N LYS A 107 -22.93 -8.82 6.64
CA LYS A 107 -23.79 -8.04 7.54
C LYS A 107 -24.27 -6.76 6.87
N LEU A 108 -23.41 -6.09 6.11
CA LEU A 108 -23.77 -4.87 5.37
C LEU A 108 -24.80 -5.17 4.28
N ILE A 109 -24.69 -6.31 3.59
CA ILE A 109 -25.70 -6.79 2.63
C ILE A 109 -27.03 -7.09 3.34
N GLN A 110 -27.00 -7.86 4.43
CA GLN A 110 -28.21 -8.22 5.19
C GLN A 110 -28.94 -7.00 5.77
N ALA A 111 -28.17 -6.01 6.25
CA ALA A 111 -28.68 -4.75 6.77
C ALA A 111 -29.12 -3.76 5.66
N LYS A 112 -28.99 -4.13 4.38
CA LYS A 112 -29.28 -3.27 3.22
C LYS A 112 -28.52 -1.95 3.24
N VAL A 113 -27.26 -2.00 3.67
CA VAL A 113 -26.30 -0.89 3.55
C VAL A 113 -25.69 -0.87 2.15
N ILE A 114 -25.51 -2.04 1.55
CA ILE A 114 -24.99 -2.22 0.17
C ILE A 114 -25.83 -3.24 -0.59
N ASP A 115 -25.89 -3.11 -1.92
CA ASP A 115 -26.48 -4.10 -2.82
C ASP A 115 -25.59 -5.35 -2.91
N ALA A 116 -26.22 -6.53 -2.91
CA ALA A 116 -25.52 -7.81 -2.92
C ALA A 116 -24.82 -8.14 -4.26
N ASN A 117 -25.22 -7.52 -5.36
CA ASN A 117 -24.76 -7.88 -6.70
C ASN A 117 -23.56 -7.05 -7.17
N ASP A 118 -23.51 -5.78 -6.77
CA ASP A 118 -22.52 -4.82 -7.24
C ASP A 118 -21.92 -3.93 -6.15
N GLY A 119 -22.33 -4.13 -4.89
CA GLY A 119 -21.79 -3.40 -3.75
C GLY A 119 -22.23 -1.94 -3.69
N THR A 120 -23.22 -1.53 -4.49
CA THR A 120 -23.72 -0.15 -4.50
C THR A 120 -24.21 0.25 -3.12
N PRO A 121 -23.71 1.36 -2.55
CA PRO A 121 -24.27 1.92 -1.33
C PRO A 121 -25.77 2.23 -1.46
N LEU A 122 -26.56 1.69 -0.54
CA LEU A 122 -28.01 1.93 -0.43
C LEU A 122 -28.35 3.02 0.59
N ILE A 123 -27.34 3.47 1.33
CA ILE A 123 -27.43 4.54 2.33
C ILE A 123 -26.39 5.62 2.02
N SER A 124 -26.53 6.79 2.65
CA SER A 124 -25.56 7.90 2.52
C SER A 124 -24.81 8.19 3.81
N GLU A 125 -25.27 7.63 4.93
CA GLU A 125 -24.72 7.79 6.25
C GLU A 125 -23.39 7.06 6.39
N LYS A 126 -22.47 7.66 7.17
CA LYS A 126 -21.20 7.01 7.52
C LYS A 126 -21.44 5.81 8.44
N ILE A 127 -20.69 4.74 8.25
CA ILE A 127 -20.81 3.49 9.03
C ILE A 127 -19.65 3.31 10.02
N PRO A 128 -19.93 3.09 11.32
CA PRO A 128 -18.89 2.77 12.29
C PRO A 128 -18.46 1.31 12.15
N LEU A 129 -17.27 1.06 11.58
CA LEU A 129 -16.72 -0.29 11.40
C LEU A 129 -15.81 -0.72 12.56
N LEU A 130 -15.12 0.23 13.19
CA LEU A 130 -14.24 0.02 14.33
C LEU A 130 -14.52 1.10 15.39
N PRO A 131 -14.58 0.76 16.70
CA PRO A 131 -14.89 1.71 17.77
C PRO A 131 -14.01 2.95 17.83
N ASP A 132 -12.70 2.80 17.58
CA ASP A 132 -11.72 3.89 17.75
C ASP A 132 -11.39 4.61 16.42
N MET A 133 -12.08 4.26 15.33
CA MET A 133 -11.83 4.82 14.01
C MET A 133 -12.97 5.70 13.53
N PRO A 134 -12.68 6.72 12.69
CA PRO A 134 -13.72 7.50 12.04
C PRO A 134 -14.70 6.60 11.29
N PRO A 135 -16.02 6.85 11.40
CA PRO A 135 -17.01 6.18 10.58
C PRO A 135 -16.68 6.34 9.09
N MET A 136 -16.78 5.25 8.33
CA MET A 136 -16.46 5.20 6.91
C MET A 136 -17.65 5.70 6.08
N SER A 137 -17.42 6.66 5.20
CA SER A 137 -18.40 7.08 4.19
C SER A 137 -18.57 5.97 3.14
N PRO A 138 -19.78 5.73 2.62
CA PRO A 138 -19.96 4.78 1.53
C PRO A 138 -19.17 5.12 0.25
N THR A 139 -18.80 6.39 0.06
CA THR A 139 -17.92 6.83 -1.03
C THR A 139 -16.45 6.47 -0.82
N GLU A 140 -16.08 5.97 0.36
CA GLU A 140 -14.72 5.53 0.72
C GLU A 140 -14.59 3.99 0.67
N PHE A 141 -15.64 3.27 0.27
CA PHE A 141 -15.54 1.82 0.07
C PHE A 141 -14.50 1.50 -1.00
N THR A 142 -13.74 0.43 -0.79
CA THR A 142 -12.61 0.08 -1.66
C THR A 142 -13.02 -0.22 -3.11
N TRP A 143 -14.30 -0.54 -3.33
CA TRP A 143 -14.91 -0.80 -4.64
C TRP A 143 -15.76 0.36 -5.15
N TYR A 144 -15.76 1.54 -4.52
CA TYR A 144 -16.60 2.65 -4.97
C TYR A 144 -15.98 3.35 -6.19
N PHE A 145 -16.65 3.26 -7.35
CA PHE A 145 -16.25 3.94 -8.59
C PHE A 145 -17.42 4.79 -9.10
N GLN A 146 -17.50 6.04 -8.64
CA GLN A 146 -18.63 6.96 -8.89
C GLN A 146 -19.08 7.04 -10.36
N ARG A 147 -18.15 6.97 -11.31
CA ARG A 147 -18.41 7.14 -12.74
C ARG A 147 -18.28 5.86 -13.57
N ASN A 148 -18.05 4.70 -12.93
CA ASN A 148 -17.83 3.44 -13.63
C ASN A 148 -18.43 2.27 -12.84
N LEU A 149 -19.73 2.02 -13.06
CA LEU A 149 -20.49 0.98 -12.35
C LEU A 149 -19.99 -0.44 -12.68
N ASP A 150 -19.49 -0.67 -13.90
CA ASP A 150 -18.93 -1.97 -14.28
C ASP A 150 -17.62 -2.26 -13.52
N ALA A 151 -16.76 -1.25 -13.36
CA ALA A 151 -15.55 -1.36 -12.54
C ALA A 151 -15.90 -1.56 -11.06
N GLN A 152 -16.91 -0.83 -10.54
CA GLN A 152 -17.41 -1.03 -9.18
C GLN A 152 -17.89 -2.45 -8.95
N LYS A 153 -18.76 -2.96 -9.82
CA LYS A 153 -19.25 -4.33 -9.72
C LYS A 153 -18.12 -5.34 -9.77
N SER A 154 -17.18 -5.17 -10.70
CA SER A 154 -16.03 -6.07 -10.86
C SER A 154 -15.13 -6.06 -9.62
N MET A 155 -14.81 -4.87 -9.09
CA MET A 155 -14.02 -4.72 -7.87
C MET A 155 -14.75 -5.27 -6.65
N PHE A 156 -16.06 -5.04 -6.52
CA PHE A 156 -16.85 -5.57 -5.41
C PHE A 156 -16.85 -7.09 -5.40
N GLN A 157 -17.10 -7.72 -6.55
CA GLN A 157 -17.04 -9.17 -6.70
C GLN A 157 -15.64 -9.72 -6.40
N PHE A 158 -14.59 -9.00 -6.80
CA PHE A 158 -13.22 -9.35 -6.49
C PHE A 158 -12.93 -9.31 -4.98
N VAL A 159 -13.37 -8.23 -4.30
CA VAL A 159 -13.27 -8.08 -2.85
C VAL A 159 -14.03 -9.19 -2.12
N GLN A 160 -15.28 -9.45 -2.52
CA GLN A 160 -16.08 -10.51 -1.95
C GLN A 160 -15.40 -11.89 -2.10
N MET A 161 -14.84 -12.18 -3.28
CA MET A 161 -14.13 -13.42 -3.56
C MET A 161 -12.92 -13.58 -2.63
N PHE A 162 -12.03 -12.58 -2.57
CA PHE A 162 -10.81 -12.74 -1.79
C PHE A 162 -11.07 -12.74 -0.28
N ILE A 163 -12.07 -11.98 0.20
CA ILE A 163 -12.47 -11.98 1.61
C ILE A 163 -13.06 -13.34 1.99
N SER A 164 -13.92 -13.91 1.13
CA SER A 164 -14.52 -15.23 1.38
C SER A 164 -13.44 -16.30 1.55
N HIS A 165 -12.44 -16.34 0.67
CA HIS A 165 -11.32 -17.29 0.78
C HIS A 165 -10.39 -17.01 1.96
N MET A 166 -10.15 -15.73 2.28
CA MET A 166 -9.38 -15.38 3.47
C MET A 166 -10.06 -15.87 4.75
N VAL A 167 -11.39 -15.68 4.88
CA VAL A 167 -12.15 -16.11 6.06
C VAL A 167 -12.25 -17.63 6.13
N SER A 168 -12.39 -18.33 5.00
CA SER A 168 -12.58 -19.78 4.99
C SER A 168 -11.28 -20.58 5.14
N GLU A 169 -10.18 -20.13 4.54
CA GLU A 169 -8.96 -20.93 4.41
C GLU A 169 -7.81 -20.47 5.31
N SER A 170 -7.76 -19.20 5.69
CA SER A 170 -6.62 -18.64 6.44
C SER A 170 -6.68 -18.99 7.91
N ASP A 171 -5.59 -19.54 8.43
CA ASP A 171 -5.40 -19.75 9.87
C ASP A 171 -5.02 -18.44 10.58
N LEU A 172 -4.31 -17.55 9.89
CA LEU A 172 -3.85 -16.25 10.40
C LEU A 172 -4.00 -15.16 9.33
N ILE A 173 -4.27 -13.93 9.76
CA ILE A 173 -4.33 -12.73 8.91
C ILE A 173 -3.24 -11.77 9.40
N LEU A 174 -2.13 -11.72 8.66
CA LEU A 174 -0.98 -10.87 8.94
C LEU A 174 -1.23 -9.47 8.42
N CYS A 175 -1.09 -8.48 9.28
CA CYS A 175 -1.46 -7.12 8.96
C CYS A 175 -0.24 -6.21 9.12
N ASN A 176 0.02 -5.38 8.11
CA ASN A 176 1.13 -4.43 8.16
C ASN A 176 0.76 -3.16 8.95
N TRP A 177 0.46 -3.33 10.24
CA TRP A 177 0.34 -2.26 11.22
C TRP A 177 0.74 -2.76 12.60
N PHE A 178 0.80 -1.85 13.57
CA PHE A 178 1.09 -2.16 14.97
C PHE A 178 -0.15 -1.90 15.83
N SER A 179 -0.31 -2.67 16.91
CA SER A 179 -1.53 -2.63 17.72
C SER A 179 -1.81 -1.29 18.38
N GLU A 180 -0.77 -0.52 18.68
CA GLU A 180 -0.89 0.80 19.28
C GLU A 180 -1.34 1.89 18.30
N LEU A 181 -1.34 1.61 16.99
CA LEU A 181 -1.93 2.51 15.99
C LEU A 181 -3.45 2.51 16.16
N ASP A 182 -4.05 1.31 16.10
CA ASP A 182 -5.49 1.10 16.18
C ASP A 182 -5.81 -0.16 17.05
N PRO A 183 -5.99 0.01 18.38
CA PRO A 183 -6.17 -1.11 19.30
C PRO A 183 -7.38 -1.99 18.99
N SER A 184 -8.53 -1.38 18.69
CA SER A 184 -9.76 -2.13 18.38
C SER A 184 -9.65 -3.03 17.15
N ALA A 185 -8.83 -2.66 16.16
CA ALA A 185 -8.62 -3.48 14.99
C ALA A 185 -7.87 -4.78 15.30
N SER A 186 -6.89 -4.73 16.21
CA SER A 186 -6.11 -5.92 16.60
C SER A 186 -6.96 -6.92 17.41
N SER A 187 -8.01 -6.44 18.09
CA SER A 187 -8.96 -7.29 18.83
C SER A 187 -10.20 -7.68 18.02
N PHE A 188 -10.32 -7.23 16.78
CA PHE A 188 -11.53 -7.40 15.98
C PHE A 188 -11.83 -8.87 15.64
N ASN A 189 -10.78 -9.68 15.45
CA ASN A 189 -10.86 -11.12 15.22
C ASN A 189 -9.60 -11.79 15.80
N SER A 190 -9.76 -12.95 16.45
CA SER A 190 -8.65 -13.68 17.11
C SER A 190 -7.53 -14.10 16.16
N ASN A 191 -7.80 -14.19 14.85
CA ASN A 191 -6.84 -14.65 13.86
C ASN A 191 -6.02 -13.50 13.24
N ILE A 192 -6.31 -12.25 13.61
CA ILE A 192 -5.57 -11.07 13.14
C ILE A 192 -4.27 -10.92 13.93
N LEU A 193 -3.17 -10.78 13.20
CA LEU A 193 -1.84 -10.52 13.76
C LEU A 193 -1.26 -9.24 13.15
N SER A 194 -1.22 -8.19 13.95
CA SER A 194 -0.54 -6.93 13.63
C SER A 194 0.97 -7.14 13.72
N VAL A 195 1.64 -7.29 12.57
CA VAL A 195 3.08 -7.60 12.48
C VAL A 195 3.91 -6.42 11.95
N GLY A 196 3.26 -5.30 11.62
CA GLY A 196 3.91 -4.11 11.09
C GLY A 196 4.39 -3.12 12.17
N PRO A 197 4.98 -1.99 11.76
CA PRO A 197 5.33 -1.66 10.39
C PRO A 197 6.43 -2.60 9.86
N ILE A 198 6.22 -3.14 8.65
CA ILE A 198 7.22 -3.89 7.90
C ILE A 198 8.02 -2.87 7.09
N LEU A 199 9.30 -2.74 7.40
CA LEU A 199 10.25 -1.84 6.75
C LEU A 199 11.34 -2.68 6.07
N ALA A 200 11.91 -2.16 5.00
CA ALA A 200 13.04 -2.78 4.31
C ALA A 200 14.35 -2.64 5.10
N ASP A 201 14.43 -1.67 6.02
CA ASP A 201 15.60 -1.42 6.89
C ASP A 201 16.91 -1.30 6.10
N GLY A 202 16.84 -0.53 5.01
CA GLY A 202 17.97 -0.32 4.10
C GLY A 202 18.27 -1.47 3.13
N GLN A 203 17.49 -2.55 3.14
CA GLN A 203 17.53 -3.60 2.11
C GLN A 203 16.67 -3.22 0.89
N THR A 204 16.78 -3.98 -0.20
CA THR A 204 15.94 -3.76 -1.39
C THR A 204 14.49 -4.14 -1.07
N ALA A 205 13.55 -3.18 -1.20
CA ALA A 205 12.13 -3.41 -0.96
C ALA A 205 11.43 -4.28 -2.04
N GLY A 206 12.19 -4.90 -2.96
CA GLY A 206 11.64 -5.71 -4.05
C GLY A 206 11.02 -4.91 -5.18
N SER A 207 11.53 -3.70 -5.47
CA SER A 207 11.05 -2.86 -6.57
C SER A 207 11.41 -3.45 -7.94
N PHE A 208 10.43 -3.45 -8.86
CA PHE A 208 10.66 -3.79 -10.28
C PHE A 208 11.32 -2.65 -11.07
N VAL A 209 11.34 -1.43 -10.50
CA VAL A 209 11.99 -0.26 -11.10
C VAL A 209 13.26 0.07 -10.32
N SER A 210 14.35 0.31 -11.04
CA SER A 210 15.64 0.66 -10.43
C SER A 210 15.55 2.01 -9.70
N GLU A 211 15.97 2.02 -8.44
CA GLU A 211 15.98 3.22 -7.60
C GLU A 211 17.12 4.18 -8.00
N ASP A 212 16.79 5.47 -8.14
CA ASP A 212 17.77 6.54 -8.30
C ASP A 212 18.20 7.06 -6.92
N SER A 213 19.29 6.49 -6.41
CA SER A 213 19.90 6.91 -5.14
C SER A 213 20.58 8.28 -5.17
N SER A 214 20.75 8.91 -6.36
CA SER A 214 21.34 10.25 -6.46
C SER A 214 20.50 11.32 -5.75
N CYS A 215 19.22 11.04 -5.50
CA CYS A 215 18.36 11.91 -4.71
C CYS A 215 18.85 12.05 -3.26
N LEU A 216 19.49 11.03 -2.69
CA LEU A 216 20.02 11.08 -1.32
C LEU A 216 21.17 12.07 -1.19
N SER A 217 22.15 12.03 -2.11
CA SER A 217 23.23 13.03 -2.14
C SER A 217 22.74 14.46 -2.40
N TRP A 218 21.57 14.61 -3.03
CA TRP A 218 20.92 15.90 -3.20
C TRP A 218 20.25 16.37 -1.90
N LEU A 219 19.60 15.45 -1.16
CA LEU A 219 18.98 15.71 0.13
C LEU A 219 20.01 16.11 1.20
N ASP A 220 21.22 15.55 1.18
CA ASP A 220 22.34 15.89 2.09
C ASP A 220 22.71 17.39 2.03
N LYS A 221 22.42 18.05 0.91
CA LYS A 221 22.74 19.48 0.68
C LYS A 221 21.61 20.42 1.13
N GLN A 222 20.48 19.87 1.57
CA GLN A 222 19.31 20.65 1.97
C GLN A 222 19.28 20.86 3.48
N SER A 223 18.69 21.96 3.91
CA SER A 223 18.48 22.22 5.33
C SER A 223 17.55 21.18 5.97
N PRO A 224 17.71 20.86 7.27
CA PRO A 224 16.78 20.00 7.98
C PRO A 224 15.33 20.49 7.90
N GLY A 225 14.39 19.58 7.62
CA GLY A 225 12.97 19.88 7.52
C GLY A 225 12.59 20.95 6.48
N SER A 226 13.31 21.04 5.36
CA SER A 226 13.01 22.01 4.29
C SER A 226 12.42 21.40 3.01
N VAL A 227 12.57 20.09 2.79
CA VAL A 227 12.24 19.42 1.53
C VAL A 227 10.81 18.86 1.56
N VAL A 228 10.03 19.17 0.53
CA VAL A 228 8.75 18.50 0.28
C VAL A 228 9.02 17.25 -0.58
N TYR A 229 8.71 16.07 -0.05
CA TYR A 229 8.78 14.82 -0.82
C TYR A 229 7.43 14.55 -1.49
N VAL A 230 7.44 14.14 -2.76
CA VAL A 230 6.23 13.94 -3.57
C VAL A 230 6.31 12.60 -4.28
N ALA A 231 5.38 11.69 -3.96
CA ALA A 231 5.27 10.39 -4.63
C ALA A 231 3.83 9.85 -4.55
N PHE A 232 3.34 9.32 -5.68
CA PHE A 232 1.96 8.84 -5.80
C PHE A 232 1.85 7.32 -6.01
N GLY A 233 2.89 6.58 -5.61
CA GLY A 233 2.94 5.13 -5.74
C GLY A 233 3.00 4.62 -7.19
N SER A 234 2.89 3.30 -7.34
CA SER A 234 3.02 2.59 -8.62
C SER A 234 1.72 2.45 -9.42
N THR A 235 0.58 2.91 -8.88
CA THR A 235 -0.74 2.67 -9.49
C THR A 235 -1.51 3.95 -9.83
N SER A 236 -1.10 5.12 -9.33
CA SER A 236 -1.77 6.37 -9.63
C SER A 236 -1.56 6.80 -11.08
N ARG A 237 -2.58 7.43 -11.68
CA ARG A 237 -2.53 8.00 -13.03
C ARG A 237 -3.11 9.40 -13.03
N PHE A 238 -2.43 10.35 -13.66
CA PHE A 238 -2.83 11.75 -13.74
C PHE A 238 -2.98 12.19 -15.21
N SER A 239 -3.93 13.12 -15.42
CA SER A 239 -4.03 13.84 -16.68
C SER A 239 -2.84 14.79 -16.84
N GLN A 240 -2.53 15.18 -18.09
CA GLN A 240 -1.48 16.17 -18.35
C GLN A 240 -1.80 17.53 -17.68
N GLU A 241 -3.07 17.90 -17.60
CA GLU A 241 -3.51 19.09 -16.86
C GLU A 241 -3.13 19.00 -15.38
N GLN A 242 -3.38 17.85 -14.74
CA GLN A 242 -3.03 17.67 -13.33
C GLN A 242 -1.51 17.64 -13.10
N ILE A 243 -0.74 17.04 -14.01
CA ILE A 243 0.74 17.07 -13.98
C ILE A 243 1.25 18.51 -14.06
N ASN A 244 0.65 19.34 -14.92
CA ASN A 244 1.01 20.75 -15.03
C ASN A 244 0.73 21.50 -13.73
N GLU A 245 -0.42 21.29 -13.09
CA GLU A 245 -0.73 21.91 -11.79
C GLU A 245 0.22 21.45 -10.68
N ILE A 246 0.63 20.17 -10.65
CA ILE A 246 1.64 19.68 -9.69
C ILE A 246 2.96 20.41 -9.92
N ALA A 247 3.47 20.43 -11.15
CA ALA A 247 4.73 21.11 -11.48
C ALA A 247 4.68 22.60 -11.08
N LEU A 248 3.59 23.29 -11.42
CA LEU A 248 3.43 24.72 -11.12
C LEU A 248 3.21 24.97 -9.63
N GLY A 249 2.63 24.03 -8.88
CA GLY A 249 2.53 24.10 -7.41
C GLY A 249 3.88 23.96 -6.72
N LEU A 250 4.71 23.01 -7.18
CA LEU A 250 6.08 22.81 -6.68
C LEU A 250 7.00 23.99 -7.02
N GLU A 251 6.78 24.61 -8.18
CA GLU A 251 7.40 25.89 -8.50
C GLU A 251 6.89 26.99 -7.55
N LEU A 252 5.59 27.15 -7.39
CA LEU A 252 4.99 28.27 -6.65
C LEU A 252 5.32 28.25 -5.15
N MET A 253 5.50 27.08 -4.54
CA MET A 253 5.79 26.98 -3.10
C MET A 253 7.18 27.54 -2.71
N ASP A 254 8.06 27.79 -3.68
CA ASP A 254 9.40 28.36 -3.48
C ASP A 254 10.25 27.67 -2.39
N ARG A 255 10.19 26.34 -2.37
CA ARG A 255 10.91 25.49 -1.42
C ARG A 255 11.65 24.35 -2.14
N PRO A 256 12.62 23.71 -1.47
CA PRO A 256 13.20 22.48 -1.97
C PRO A 256 12.17 21.36 -2.12
N PHE A 257 12.24 20.59 -3.20
CA PHE A 257 11.40 19.40 -3.37
C PHE A 257 12.13 18.24 -4.04
N LEU A 258 11.67 17.04 -3.70
CA LEU A 258 12.01 15.80 -4.39
C LEU A 258 10.72 15.18 -4.92
N TRP A 259 10.60 15.06 -6.24
CA TRP A 259 9.43 14.48 -6.90
C TRP A 259 9.78 13.18 -7.63
N VAL A 260 9.09 12.10 -7.27
CA VAL A 260 9.06 10.83 -8.01
C VAL A 260 8.07 10.95 -9.15
N ALA A 261 8.60 11.22 -10.34
CA ALA A 261 7.87 11.51 -11.57
C ALA A 261 8.06 10.37 -12.57
N TRP A 262 7.62 9.16 -12.22
CA TRP A 262 7.82 7.98 -13.05
C TRP A 262 6.85 7.93 -14.23
N SER A 263 7.30 7.39 -15.37
CA SER A 263 6.51 7.31 -16.61
C SER A 263 5.11 6.72 -16.45
N GLY A 264 4.94 5.78 -15.52
CA GLY A 264 3.66 5.19 -15.20
C GLY A 264 2.65 6.14 -14.56
N LEU A 265 2.99 7.38 -14.19
CA LEU A 265 1.99 8.36 -13.74
C LEU A 265 1.10 8.89 -14.88
N THR A 266 1.50 8.73 -16.14
CA THR A 266 0.66 9.15 -17.27
C THR A 266 -0.28 8.02 -17.68
N VAL A 267 -1.48 8.36 -18.17
CA VAL A 267 -2.48 7.37 -18.60
C VAL A 267 -1.94 6.40 -19.66
N ASN A 268 -0.98 6.84 -20.49
CA ASN A 268 -0.42 6.04 -21.58
C ASN A 268 0.99 5.47 -21.25
N GLY A 269 1.48 5.62 -20.02
CA GLY A 269 2.84 5.20 -19.65
C GLY A 269 3.96 5.96 -20.38
N ALA A 270 3.65 7.08 -21.02
CA ALA A 270 4.61 7.96 -21.65
C ALA A 270 5.39 8.78 -20.61
N SER A 271 6.59 9.23 -20.96
CA SER A 271 7.36 10.16 -20.14
C SER A 271 6.54 11.42 -19.83
N LEU A 272 6.66 11.93 -18.60
CA LEU A 272 5.96 13.13 -18.20
C LEU A 272 6.45 14.33 -19.02
N THR A 273 5.51 15.12 -19.52
CA THR A 273 5.80 16.42 -20.11
C THR A 273 5.58 17.48 -19.04
N PHE A 274 6.52 18.40 -18.90
CA PHE A 274 6.43 19.51 -17.95
C PHE A 274 6.13 20.83 -18.68
N PRO A 275 5.57 21.84 -17.97
CA PRO A 275 5.42 23.17 -18.53
C PRO A 275 6.75 23.73 -19.05
N ASP A 276 6.69 24.52 -20.12
CA ASP A 276 7.88 25.07 -20.78
C ASP A 276 8.82 25.76 -19.79
N GLY A 277 10.09 25.37 -19.79
CA GLY A 277 11.14 25.92 -18.93
C GLY A 277 11.06 25.54 -17.44
N PHE A 278 10.08 24.73 -17.02
CA PHE A 278 9.90 24.32 -15.61
C PHE A 278 11.19 23.76 -15.00
N THR A 279 11.79 22.77 -15.66
CA THR A 279 13.02 22.12 -15.17
C THR A 279 14.16 23.11 -14.97
N GLY A 280 14.31 24.09 -15.86
CA GLY A 280 15.29 25.17 -15.72
C GLY A 280 15.00 26.11 -14.55
N ARG A 281 13.73 26.51 -14.36
CA ARG A 281 13.34 27.41 -13.26
C ARG A 281 13.53 26.79 -11.88
N VAL A 282 13.31 25.48 -11.75
CA VAL A 282 13.42 24.77 -10.46
C VAL A 282 14.76 24.08 -10.23
N ALA A 283 15.67 24.02 -11.21
CA ALA A 283 16.90 23.22 -11.15
C ALA A 283 17.77 23.42 -9.89
N HIS A 284 17.75 24.62 -9.30
CA HIS A 284 18.53 24.94 -8.10
C HIS A 284 17.90 24.43 -6.79
N ARG A 285 16.61 24.07 -6.78
CA ARG A 285 15.85 23.65 -5.60
C ARG A 285 14.97 22.42 -5.78
N GLY A 286 14.79 21.93 -7.00
CA GLY A 286 14.00 20.74 -7.30
C GLY A 286 14.89 19.59 -7.76
N LYS A 287 14.61 18.39 -7.27
CA LYS A 287 15.13 17.14 -7.81
C LYS A 287 13.95 16.29 -8.29
N ILE A 288 14.03 15.83 -9.53
CA ILE A 288 13.02 14.96 -10.15
C ILE A 288 13.73 13.66 -10.48
N VAL A 289 13.11 12.53 -10.11
CA VAL A 289 13.63 11.19 -10.36
C VAL A 289 12.50 10.29 -10.86
N GLU A 290 12.84 9.25 -11.62
CA GLU A 290 11.86 8.23 -12.01
C GLU A 290 11.45 7.41 -10.78
N TRP A 291 12.39 6.88 -10.01
CA TRP A 291 12.08 6.08 -8.82
C TRP A 291 13.02 6.42 -7.68
N ALA A 292 12.52 6.50 -6.45
CA ALA A 292 13.33 6.87 -5.28
C ALA A 292 13.39 5.72 -4.27
N PRO A 293 14.49 5.57 -3.52
CA PRO A 293 14.56 4.72 -2.33
C PRO A 293 13.70 5.36 -1.20
N GLN A 294 12.37 5.25 -1.32
CA GLN A 294 11.41 6.05 -0.56
C GLN A 294 11.60 5.97 0.96
N GLU A 295 11.81 4.78 1.51
CA GLU A 295 12.06 4.61 2.96
C GLU A 295 13.27 5.44 3.43
N ARG A 296 14.36 5.42 2.66
CA ARG A 296 15.58 6.19 2.96
C ARG A 296 15.37 7.70 2.76
N VAL A 297 14.57 8.10 1.78
CA VAL A 297 14.17 9.49 1.60
C VAL A 297 13.36 9.98 2.79
N LEU A 298 12.33 9.24 3.21
CA LEU A 298 11.50 9.59 4.36
C LEU A 298 12.29 9.61 5.67
N ALA A 299 13.31 8.75 5.80
CA ALA A 299 14.23 8.75 6.94
C ALA A 299 15.19 9.96 6.95
N HIS A 300 15.35 10.68 5.83
CA HIS A 300 16.32 11.74 5.71
C HIS A 300 15.89 13.02 6.47
N PRO A 301 16.76 13.63 7.30
CA PRO A 301 16.40 14.75 8.17
C PRO A 301 15.98 16.03 7.44
N SER A 302 16.32 16.17 6.15
CA SER A 302 15.88 17.31 5.34
C SER A 302 14.43 17.24 4.88
N VAL A 303 13.78 16.06 4.92
CA VAL A 303 12.37 15.93 4.53
C VAL A 303 11.46 16.54 5.59
N ALA A 304 10.60 17.44 5.14
CA ALA A 304 9.68 18.22 5.97
C ALA A 304 8.29 17.59 6.02
N CYS A 305 7.78 17.16 4.86
CA CYS A 305 6.47 16.55 4.69
C CYS A 305 6.42 15.70 3.41
N PHE A 306 5.37 14.89 3.29
CA PHE A 306 5.17 13.96 2.19
C PHE A 306 3.81 14.19 1.51
N ILE A 307 3.82 14.65 0.27
CA ILE A 307 2.66 14.64 -0.61
C ILE A 307 2.49 13.23 -1.16
N SER A 308 1.40 12.56 -0.77
CA SER A 308 1.21 11.13 -1.01
C SER A 308 -0.20 10.80 -1.44
N HIS A 309 -0.30 9.77 -2.27
CA HIS A 309 -1.56 9.10 -2.60
C HIS A 309 -2.21 8.32 -1.44
N CYS A 310 -1.62 8.32 -0.24
CA CYS A 310 -2.14 7.60 0.93
C CYS A 310 -2.19 6.07 0.78
N GLY A 311 -1.34 5.49 -0.06
CA GLY A 311 -1.18 4.04 -0.12
C GLY A 311 -0.57 3.48 1.17
N TRP A 312 -1.07 2.31 1.62
CA TRP A 312 -0.80 1.80 2.96
C TRP A 312 0.68 1.60 3.30
N GLY A 313 1.49 1.08 2.37
CA GLY A 313 2.94 0.92 2.59
C GLY A 313 3.63 2.26 2.84
N SER A 314 3.29 3.29 2.05
CA SER A 314 3.80 4.65 2.22
C SER A 314 3.37 5.27 3.56
N ILE A 315 2.18 4.93 4.06
CA ILE A 315 1.71 5.32 5.40
C ILE A 315 2.62 4.73 6.47
N MET A 316 2.88 3.43 6.42
CA MET A 316 3.72 2.75 7.41
C MET A 316 5.16 3.26 7.41
N GLU A 317 5.74 3.52 6.23
CA GLU A 317 7.08 4.13 6.12
C GLU A 317 7.11 5.54 6.74
N SER A 318 6.18 6.41 6.36
CA SER A 318 6.18 7.80 6.84
C SER A 318 5.88 7.91 8.33
N VAL A 319 4.97 7.08 8.87
CA VAL A 319 4.71 6.99 10.31
C VAL A 319 5.97 6.53 11.04
N SER A 320 6.66 5.52 10.52
CA SER A 320 7.91 5.02 11.10
C SER A 320 9.04 6.06 11.06
N MET A 321 9.03 6.97 10.08
CA MET A 321 10.04 8.02 9.96
C MET A 321 9.64 9.34 10.61
N GLY A 322 8.36 9.53 10.96
CA GLY A 322 7.87 10.73 11.63
C GLY A 322 7.59 11.89 10.67
N VAL A 323 7.26 11.60 9.41
CA VAL A 323 7.04 12.61 8.38
C VAL A 323 5.53 12.87 8.19
N PRO A 324 5.05 14.12 8.37
CA PRO A 324 3.65 14.48 8.15
C PRO A 324 3.17 14.31 6.72
N PHE A 325 1.87 14.08 6.55
CA PHE A 325 1.23 13.86 5.27
C PHE A 325 0.53 15.10 4.71
N LEU A 326 0.66 15.27 3.41
CA LEU A 326 -0.30 15.99 2.59
C LEU A 326 -1.01 14.97 1.69
N CYS A 327 -2.24 14.64 2.06
CA CYS A 327 -3.01 13.53 1.50
C CYS A 327 -3.62 13.90 0.15
N TRP A 328 -3.44 13.02 -0.83
CA TRP A 328 -3.99 13.10 -2.18
C TRP A 328 -4.47 11.72 -2.66
N PRO A 329 -5.49 11.13 -2.03
CA PRO A 329 -5.95 9.79 -2.38
C PRO A 329 -6.44 9.73 -3.83
N TYR A 330 -6.19 8.61 -4.51
CA TYR A 330 -6.56 8.38 -5.90
C TYR A 330 -7.74 7.39 -6.04
N PHE A 331 -7.66 6.19 -5.45
CA PHE A 331 -8.79 5.24 -5.42
C PHE A 331 -8.70 4.26 -4.25
N GLY A 332 -9.76 3.47 -4.08
CA GLY A 332 -9.75 2.28 -3.22
C GLY A 332 -9.55 2.63 -1.74
N ASP A 333 -8.66 1.90 -1.09
CA ASP A 333 -8.36 2.05 0.34
C ASP A 333 -7.73 3.39 0.71
N GLN A 334 -7.15 4.10 -0.27
CA GLN A 334 -6.51 5.39 -0.07
C GLN A 334 -7.48 6.45 0.46
N LEU A 335 -8.75 6.39 0.04
CA LEU A 335 -9.78 7.35 0.45
C LEU A 335 -10.03 7.26 1.96
N TYR A 336 -10.29 6.06 2.48
CA TYR A 336 -10.46 5.87 3.91
C TYR A 336 -9.16 6.08 4.69
N SER A 337 -8.01 5.68 4.11
CA SER A 337 -6.70 5.91 4.72
C SER A 337 -6.41 7.40 4.91
N GLN A 338 -6.81 8.26 3.95
CA GLN A 338 -6.77 9.71 4.12
C GLN A 338 -7.63 10.16 5.29
N THR A 339 -8.84 9.63 5.45
CA THR A 339 -9.72 9.96 6.58
C THR A 339 -9.08 9.57 7.91
N CYS A 340 -8.43 8.41 8.00
CA CYS A 340 -7.67 7.99 9.19
C CYS A 340 -6.52 8.96 9.50
N ILE A 341 -5.73 9.33 8.48
CA ILE A 341 -4.61 10.27 8.61
C ILE A 341 -5.06 11.63 9.16
N CYS A 342 -6.14 12.17 8.60
CA CYS A 342 -6.60 13.53 8.89
C CYS A 342 -7.42 13.60 10.18
N GLU A 343 -8.32 12.64 10.42
CA GLU A 343 -9.32 12.73 11.50
C GLU A 343 -8.92 11.90 12.74
N ALA A 344 -8.45 10.67 12.55
CA ALA A 344 -8.12 9.75 13.65
C ALA A 344 -6.76 10.09 14.25
N TRP A 345 -5.73 10.01 13.42
CA TRP A 345 -4.34 10.17 13.84
C TRP A 345 -3.90 11.62 13.87
N LYS A 346 -4.56 12.47 13.06
CA LYS A 346 -4.27 13.91 12.93
C LYS A 346 -2.80 14.16 12.62
N ILE A 347 -2.28 13.44 11.63
CA ILE A 347 -0.89 13.47 11.17
C ILE A 347 -0.73 14.05 9.76
N GLY A 348 -1.79 14.60 9.19
CA GLY A 348 -1.75 15.19 7.86
C GLY A 348 -2.97 16.04 7.53
N ILE A 349 -2.92 16.65 6.35
CA ILE A 349 -3.96 17.52 5.80
C ILE A 349 -4.37 16.98 4.42
N TRP A 350 -5.64 17.12 4.07
CA TRP A 350 -6.17 16.70 2.77
C TRP A 350 -6.12 17.82 1.72
N LEU A 351 -5.56 17.53 0.54
CA LEU A 351 -5.66 18.36 -0.66
C LEU A 351 -7.02 18.19 -1.33
N ARG A 352 -7.70 19.31 -1.58
CA ARG A 352 -9.03 19.30 -2.17
C ARG A 352 -8.99 19.66 -3.65
N ALA A 353 -9.60 18.82 -4.48
CA ALA A 353 -9.86 19.18 -5.87
C ALA A 353 -10.91 20.29 -5.97
N GLY A 354 -10.77 21.16 -6.97
CA GLY A 354 -11.82 22.08 -7.38
C GLY A 354 -13.00 21.36 -8.04
N GLU A 355 -14.01 22.12 -8.46
CA GLU A 355 -15.22 21.56 -9.11
C GLU A 355 -14.93 20.77 -10.39
N ASN A 356 -13.83 21.09 -11.08
CA ASN A 356 -13.35 20.38 -12.26
C ASN A 356 -12.62 19.06 -11.95
N GLY A 357 -12.45 18.70 -10.67
CA GLY A 357 -11.71 17.51 -10.25
C GLY A 357 -10.19 17.68 -10.27
N ILE A 358 -9.68 18.89 -10.51
CA ILE A 358 -8.24 19.20 -10.53
C ILE A 358 -7.85 19.85 -9.20
N ILE A 359 -6.73 19.39 -8.63
CA ILE A 359 -6.08 20.07 -7.50
C ILE A 359 -5.17 21.15 -8.07
N SER A 360 -5.46 22.40 -7.70
CA SER A 360 -4.72 23.56 -8.20
C SER A 360 -3.35 23.71 -7.54
N ARG A 361 -2.43 24.36 -8.25
CA ARG A 361 -1.13 24.79 -7.73
C ARG A 361 -1.21 25.62 -6.44
N ASN A 362 -2.28 26.41 -6.30
CA ASN A 362 -2.50 27.25 -5.11
C ASN A 362 -2.88 26.39 -3.92
N GLU A 363 -3.79 25.42 -4.10
CA GLU A 363 -4.13 24.45 -3.05
C GLU A 363 -2.89 23.68 -2.59
N ILE A 364 -2.03 23.23 -3.51
CA ILE A 364 -0.76 22.57 -3.18
C ILE A 364 0.11 23.49 -2.30
N LYS A 365 0.37 24.72 -2.76
CA LYS A 365 1.18 25.68 -1.99
C LYS A 365 0.60 25.97 -0.62
N GLU A 366 -0.68 26.34 -0.56
CA GLU A 366 -1.35 26.77 0.66
C GLU A 366 -1.39 25.66 1.70
N LYS A 367 -1.66 24.41 1.28
CA LYS A 367 -1.68 23.28 2.21
C LYS A 367 -0.30 22.83 2.64
N VAL A 368 0.74 22.97 1.80
CA VAL A 368 2.13 22.77 2.23
C VAL A 368 2.48 23.79 3.32
N ASP A 369 2.23 25.07 3.08
CA ASP A 369 2.54 26.12 4.07
C ASP A 369 1.74 25.92 5.37
N MET A 370 0.45 25.56 5.29
CA MET A 370 -0.38 25.23 6.44
C MET A 370 0.18 24.03 7.22
N LEU A 371 0.50 22.92 6.55
CA LEU A 371 1.01 21.70 7.19
C LEU A 371 2.31 21.95 7.97
N LEU A 372 3.20 22.79 7.43
CA LEU A 372 4.48 23.10 8.07
C LEU A 372 4.35 24.05 9.27
N LEU A 373 3.25 24.80 9.38
CA LEU A 373 2.94 25.65 10.53
C LEU A 373 2.20 24.89 11.65
N GLU A 374 1.50 23.80 11.31
CA GLU A 374 0.72 22.99 12.25
C GLU A 374 1.60 22.12 13.17
N THR A 375 2.02 22.69 14.30
CA THR A 375 2.84 22.00 15.31
C THR A 375 2.17 20.76 15.91
N SER A 376 0.84 20.74 15.99
CA SER A 376 0.06 19.63 16.54
C SER A 376 0.23 18.36 15.69
N ILE A 377 0.16 18.49 14.36
CA ILE A 377 0.39 17.41 13.40
C ILE A 377 1.78 16.83 13.58
N ARG A 378 2.80 17.69 13.69
CA ARG A 378 4.18 17.26 13.91
C ARG A 378 4.35 16.52 15.23
N SER A 379 3.71 16.98 16.30
CA SER A 379 3.74 16.29 17.59
C SER A 379 3.08 14.91 17.52
N ASN A 380 1.94 14.79 16.82
CA ASN A 380 1.21 13.53 16.69
C ASN A 380 2.02 12.48 15.91
N ILE A 381 2.59 12.85 14.77
CA ILE A 381 3.37 11.92 13.95
C ILE A 381 4.64 11.44 14.66
N LEU A 382 5.30 12.30 15.43
CA LEU A 382 6.45 11.91 16.25
C LEU A 382 6.07 10.96 17.39
N LYS A 383 4.87 11.13 17.96
CA LYS A 383 4.34 10.20 18.96
C LYS A 383 4.05 8.83 18.34
N LEU A 384 3.46 8.78 17.15
CA LEU A 384 3.23 7.53 16.43
C LEU A 384 4.53 6.86 15.99
N LYS A 385 5.53 7.63 15.55
CA LYS A 385 6.89 7.13 15.27
C LYS A 385 7.47 6.37 16.47
N GLU A 386 7.36 6.94 17.67
CA GLU A 386 7.88 6.29 18.87
C GLU A 386 7.09 5.02 19.24
N LEU A 387 5.78 5.01 19.02
CA LEU A 387 4.96 3.80 19.22
C LEU A 387 5.33 2.70 18.21
N ALA A 388 5.46 3.06 16.93
CA ALA A 388 5.91 2.16 15.87
C ALA A 388 7.29 1.57 16.16
N ARG A 389 8.23 2.38 16.64
CA ARG A 389 9.57 1.91 17.06
C ARG A 389 9.50 0.94 18.24
N LYS A 390 8.63 1.20 19.22
CA LYS A 390 8.43 0.33 20.38
C LYS A 390 7.79 -1.00 20.00
N SER A 391 6.82 -1.01 19.09
CA SER A 391 6.08 -2.22 18.72
C SER A 391 6.98 -3.28 18.05
N ILE A 392 7.93 -2.85 17.22
CA ILE A 392 8.89 -3.74 16.55
C ILE A 392 10.13 -4.08 17.39
N SER A 393 10.38 -3.34 18.48
CA SER A 393 11.49 -3.62 19.38
C SER A 393 11.28 -4.91 20.16
N LYS A 394 12.36 -5.54 20.64
CA LYS A 394 12.29 -6.80 21.40
C LYS A 394 11.29 -6.68 22.57
N GLY A 395 10.28 -7.54 22.56
CA GLY A 395 9.20 -7.56 23.55
C GLY A 395 8.00 -6.64 23.26
N GLY A 396 8.08 -5.85 22.18
CA GLY A 396 6.95 -5.08 21.62
C GLY A 396 5.85 -5.96 21.03
N SER A 397 4.71 -5.34 20.74
CA SER A 397 3.50 -6.01 20.23
C SER A 397 3.75 -6.73 18.90
N SER A 398 4.22 -6.00 17.89
CA SER A 398 4.53 -6.54 16.57
C SER A 398 5.65 -7.58 16.59
N PHE A 399 6.69 -7.35 17.41
CA PHE A 399 7.76 -8.33 17.62
C PHE A 399 7.22 -9.67 18.12
N LYS A 400 6.37 -9.65 19.16
CA LYS A 400 5.74 -10.86 19.72
C LYS A 400 4.82 -11.55 18.71
N ASN A 401 4.04 -10.78 17.94
CA ASN A 401 3.18 -11.33 16.89
C ASN A 401 3.98 -11.99 15.77
N LEU A 402 5.15 -11.44 15.42
CA LEU A 402 6.06 -12.04 14.46
C LEU A 402 6.70 -13.32 15.02
N GLU A 403 7.13 -13.34 16.28
CA GLU A 403 7.61 -14.58 16.93
C GLU A 403 6.52 -15.66 16.95
N TYR A 404 5.28 -15.27 17.26
CA TYR A 404 4.15 -16.17 17.21
C TYR A 404 3.92 -16.71 15.79
N LEU A 405 3.91 -15.85 14.76
CA LEU A 405 3.82 -16.26 13.37
C LEU A 405 4.89 -17.30 13.00
N VAL A 406 6.15 -17.00 13.33
CA VAL A 406 7.28 -17.91 13.07
C VAL A 406 7.08 -19.26 13.78
N SER A 407 6.55 -19.26 15.00
CA SER A 407 6.23 -20.50 15.72
C SER A 407 5.13 -21.32 15.04
N GLN A 408 4.16 -20.65 14.41
CA GLN A 408 3.04 -21.29 13.72
C GLN A 408 3.40 -21.81 12.33
N MET A 409 4.41 -21.23 11.67
CA MET A 409 4.78 -21.58 10.29
C MET A 409 5.87 -22.66 10.19
N LYS A 410 6.47 -23.07 11.31
CA LYS A 410 7.54 -24.09 11.37
C LYS A 410 7.04 -25.52 11.54
N TYR A 411 5.76 -25.71 11.83
CA TYR A 411 5.09 -26.99 12.06
C TYR A 411 3.84 -27.05 11.20
#